data_AF-V5HDY5-F1
#
_entry.id   AF-V5HDY5-F1
#
_cell.length_a   1.000
_cell.length_b   1.000
_cell.length_c   1.000
_cell.angle_alpha   90.00
_cell.angle_beta   90.00
_cell.angle_gamma   90.00
#
_symmetry.space_group_name_H-M   'P 1'
#
loop_
_entity.id
_entity.type
_entity.pdbx_description
1 polymer ?
#
loop_
_entity_poly.entity_id
_entity_poly.type
_entity_poly.pdbx_seq_one_letter_code
_entity_poly.pdbx_strand_id
1 'polypeptide(L)'
;MTIITQPLTEKKLAKSPQAKPLVQHESGGEGDVEGSPIIVTMRARRVSTTTTLCVFITAFLVLATGIVGGVYLYRQFTHYKLRHFRGWCGVPYVSDSEKSGRVHGADLLRAHDGSLRPESSNPIMDSVRDNFFQEQFDLDLEFEQYEEIEVPDFTHGRRGRFIHDFAVNKTGIVDMDGQRCFVMPLNRTLVLPPHSLFDLIVRMRAGYYEVDTEIVRERMRVVTPPILDFRDLGYYIARECSSLPTYRLERMTNAIYKRSLDAKHHATFVEFAGHNIVQLDIANIEAAVGGTSRA
;
A
#
# COMPACT_ATOMS: atom_id res chain seq x y z
N MET A 1 -47.63 -41.20 -32.91
CA MET A 1 -48.60 -40.84 -33.98
C MET A 1 -49.24 -39.52 -33.57
N THR A 2 -49.06 -38.46 -34.38
CA THR A 2 -49.90 -37.24 -34.58
C THR A 2 -50.43 -36.50 -33.33
N ILE A 3 -50.01 -35.28 -32.93
CA ILE A 3 -49.99 -33.93 -33.57
C ILE A 3 -51.37 -33.24 -33.75
N ILE A 4 -51.52 -32.05 -33.12
CA ILE A 4 -52.39 -30.86 -33.41
C ILE A 4 -53.88 -30.95 -32.95
N THR A 5 -54.57 -29.98 -32.32
CA THR A 5 -54.70 -28.49 -32.47
C THR A 5 -55.02 -27.72 -31.16
N GLN A 6 -54.73 -26.41 -31.17
CA GLN A 6 -55.23 -25.28 -30.35
C GLN A 6 -56.78 -25.04 -30.49
N PRO A 7 -57.51 -24.22 -29.65
CA PRO A 7 -57.27 -22.78 -29.45
C PRO A 7 -57.66 -22.10 -28.11
N LEU A 8 -57.27 -20.82 -28.04
CA LEU A 8 -57.55 -19.79 -27.04
C LEU A 8 -59.04 -19.65 -26.66
N THR A 9 -59.30 -19.31 -25.39
CA THR A 9 -60.30 -18.28 -25.04
C THR A 9 -60.09 -17.75 -23.62
N GLU A 10 -60.08 -16.43 -23.51
CA GLU A 10 -60.01 -15.63 -22.29
C GLU A 10 -61.18 -15.92 -21.33
N LYS A 11 -60.94 -15.82 -20.01
CA LYS A 11 -61.93 -15.25 -19.08
C LYS A 11 -61.35 -14.98 -17.68
N LYS A 12 -61.24 -13.68 -17.41
CA LYS A 12 -61.55 -12.95 -16.16
C LYS A 12 -61.30 -13.65 -14.82
N LEU A 13 -60.26 -13.16 -14.16
CA LEU A 13 -60.12 -13.06 -12.71
C LEU A 13 -61.25 -12.17 -12.15
N ALA A 14 -62.23 -12.76 -11.47
CA ALA A 14 -63.19 -12.04 -10.63
C ALA A 14 -62.99 -12.47 -9.18
N LYS A 15 -62.53 -11.53 -8.35
CA LYS A 15 -62.36 -11.68 -6.91
C LYS A 15 -63.70 -11.48 -6.20
N SER A 16 -63.89 -12.31 -5.18
CA SER A 16 -65.03 -12.53 -4.28
C SER A 16 -65.77 -11.28 -3.75
N PRO A 17 -67.09 -11.38 -3.47
CA PRO A 17 -67.91 -10.30 -2.93
C PRO A 17 -67.89 -10.20 -1.40
N GLN A 18 -68.43 -9.06 -0.97
CA GLN A 18 -68.56 -8.49 0.37
C GLN A 18 -69.15 -9.44 1.43
N ALA A 19 -68.60 -9.37 2.65
CA ALA A 19 -69.22 -9.85 3.86
C ALA A 19 -70.07 -8.74 4.52
N LYS A 20 -71.35 -9.02 4.78
CA LYS A 20 -72.23 -8.29 5.70
C LYS A 20 -72.27 -9.04 7.04
N PRO A 21 -72.38 -8.37 8.20
CA PRO A 21 -72.98 -8.97 9.38
C PRO A 21 -74.45 -8.56 9.52
N LEU A 22 -75.27 -9.54 9.87
CA LEU A 22 -76.67 -9.43 10.26
C LEU A 22 -76.78 -8.89 11.69
N VAL A 23 -77.82 -8.11 11.99
CA VAL A 23 -78.82 -8.34 13.07
C VAL A 23 -80.01 -7.40 12.81
N GLN A 24 -81.22 -7.97 12.73
CA GLN A 24 -82.50 -7.26 12.88
C GLN A 24 -83.01 -7.47 14.31
N HIS A 25 -83.50 -6.42 14.96
CA HIS A 25 -84.83 -6.46 15.58
C HIS A 25 -85.37 -5.03 15.80
N GLU A 26 -86.65 -4.86 15.46
CA GLU A 26 -87.53 -3.70 15.63
C GLU A 26 -87.74 -3.36 17.12
N SER A 27 -88.29 -2.23 17.59
CA SER A 27 -89.21 -1.23 17.03
C SER A 27 -89.28 -0.04 18.03
N GLY A 28 -89.68 1.15 17.58
CA GLY A 28 -90.31 2.13 18.47
C GLY A 28 -89.97 3.61 18.24
N GLY A 29 -90.97 4.36 17.75
CA GLY A 29 -91.29 5.70 18.26
C GLY A 29 -90.65 6.93 17.59
N GLU A 30 -91.47 7.59 16.75
CA GLU A 30 -91.60 9.03 16.47
C GLU A 30 -90.48 10.03 16.81
N GLY A 31 -90.18 10.90 15.83
CA GLY A 31 -89.63 12.24 16.06
C GLY A 31 -88.78 12.76 14.91
N ASP A 32 -89.35 13.63 14.08
CA ASP A 32 -88.67 14.42 13.04
C ASP A 32 -87.37 15.07 13.52
N VAL A 33 -86.26 14.80 12.83
CA VAL A 33 -85.28 15.85 12.44
C VAL A 33 -84.65 15.44 11.10
N GLU A 34 -84.86 16.27 10.10
CA GLU A 34 -84.30 16.20 8.75
C GLU A 34 -82.76 16.28 8.78
N GLY A 35 -82.11 15.11 8.86
CA GLY A 35 -80.67 14.97 8.71
C GLY A 35 -80.32 14.65 7.26
N SER A 36 -79.94 15.66 6.47
CA SER A 36 -79.36 15.44 5.14
C SER A 36 -78.11 14.53 5.26
N PRO A 37 -78.00 13.41 4.52
CA PRO A 37 -76.80 12.60 4.57
C PRO A 37 -75.64 13.38 3.92
N ILE A 38 -74.60 13.69 4.71
CA ILE A 38 -73.32 14.18 4.17
C ILE A 38 -72.68 13.03 3.40
N ILE A 39 -72.84 13.02 2.09
CA ILE A 39 -72.14 12.10 1.19
C ILE A 39 -70.69 12.59 1.08
N VAL A 40 -69.81 12.02 1.91
CA VAL A 40 -68.36 12.20 1.75
C VAL A 40 -67.93 11.39 0.52
N THR A 41 -67.88 12.05 -0.64
CA THR A 41 -67.26 11.48 -1.84
C THR A 41 -65.74 11.49 -1.66
N MET A 42 -65.16 10.39 -1.20
CA MET A 42 -63.72 10.17 -1.28
C MET A 42 -63.31 10.10 -2.75
N ARG A 43 -62.88 11.22 -3.32
CA ARG A 43 -62.37 11.32 -4.68
C ARG A 43 -60.99 10.67 -4.71
N ALA A 44 -60.92 9.37 -4.95
CA ALA A 44 -59.66 8.68 -5.19
C ALA A 44 -59.00 9.31 -6.43
N ARG A 45 -58.00 10.18 -6.22
CA ARG A 45 -57.17 10.73 -7.29
C ARG A 45 -56.43 9.56 -7.94
N ARG A 46 -56.83 9.17 -9.16
CA ARG A 46 -55.99 8.31 -10.00
C ARG A 46 -54.69 9.05 -10.26
N VAL A 47 -53.60 8.56 -9.67
CA VAL A 47 -52.25 9.03 -9.97
C VAL A 47 -52.05 8.85 -11.47
N SER A 48 -51.72 9.94 -12.17
CA SER A 48 -51.55 9.91 -13.62
C SER A 48 -50.37 9.01 -13.96
N THR A 49 -50.53 8.09 -14.91
CA THR A 49 -49.44 7.23 -15.40
C THR A 49 -48.20 8.04 -15.79
N THR A 50 -48.39 9.26 -16.30
CA THR A 50 -47.33 10.23 -16.59
C THR A 50 -46.54 10.63 -15.35
N THR A 51 -47.22 10.88 -14.22
CA THR A 51 -46.54 11.25 -12.96
C THR A 51 -45.70 10.10 -12.41
N THR A 52 -46.20 8.87 -12.51
CA THR A 52 -45.43 7.67 -12.15
C THR A 52 -44.21 7.48 -13.05
N LEU A 53 -44.34 7.67 -14.37
CA LEU A 53 -43.22 7.60 -15.31
C LEU A 53 -42.16 8.67 -15.05
N CYS A 54 -42.56 9.91 -14.78
CA CYS A 54 -41.63 10.99 -14.42
C CYS A 54 -40.79 10.63 -13.18
N VAL A 55 -41.41 10.05 -12.14
CA VAL A 55 -40.70 9.65 -10.92
C VAL A 55 -39.71 8.51 -11.19
N PHE A 56 -40.06 7.55 -12.04
CA PHE A 56 -39.12 6.50 -12.42
C PHE A 56 -37.94 7.05 -13.22
N ILE A 57 -38.19 7.94 -14.18
CA ILE A 57 -37.13 8.55 -14.99
C ILE A 57 -36.19 9.36 -14.09
N THR A 58 -36.70 10.17 -13.16
CA THR A 58 -35.84 10.93 -12.24
C THR A 58 -35.05 10.00 -11.32
N ALA A 59 -35.66 8.93 -10.82
CA ALA A 59 -34.95 7.92 -10.03
C ALA A 59 -33.83 7.23 -10.83
N PHE A 60 -34.07 6.87 -12.10
CA PHE A 60 -33.05 6.29 -12.97
C PHE A 60 -31.92 7.28 -13.27
N LEU A 61 -32.23 8.57 -13.50
CA LEU A 61 -31.22 9.59 -13.72
C LEU A 61 -30.32 9.79 -12.49
N VAL A 62 -30.91 9.85 -11.30
CA VAL A 62 -30.15 9.96 -10.03
C VAL A 62 -29.29 8.72 -9.79
N LEU A 63 -29.81 7.52 -10.07
CA LEU A 63 -29.04 6.28 -9.96
C LEU A 63 -27.88 6.27 -10.96
N ALA A 64 -28.13 6.65 -12.22
CA ALA A 64 -27.11 6.68 -13.26
C ALA A 64 -25.99 7.68 -12.94
N THR A 65 -26.33 8.89 -12.48
CA THR A 65 -25.31 9.87 -12.07
C THR A 65 -24.54 9.41 -10.84
N GLY A 66 -25.19 8.74 -9.88
CA GLY A 66 -24.53 8.13 -8.72
C GLY A 66 -23.54 7.03 -9.11
N ILE A 67 -23.93 6.13 -10.03
CA ILE A 67 -23.05 5.06 -10.53
C ILE A 67 -21.89 5.64 -11.32
N VAL A 68 -22.14 6.54 -12.27
CA VAL A 68 -21.09 7.14 -13.10
C VAL A 68 -20.14 7.98 -12.25
N GLY A 69 -20.67 8.81 -11.34
CA GLY A 69 -19.87 9.59 -10.40
C GLY A 69 -19.08 8.70 -9.45
N GLY A 70 -19.69 7.64 -8.92
CA GLY A 70 -19.01 6.65 -8.08
C GLY A 70 -17.88 5.92 -8.81
N VAL A 71 -18.10 5.50 -10.06
CA VAL A 71 -17.06 4.86 -10.89
C VAL A 71 -15.94 5.84 -11.23
N TYR A 72 -16.27 7.10 -11.53
CA TYR A 72 -15.27 8.13 -11.81
C TYR A 72 -14.40 8.42 -10.59
N LEU A 73 -15.03 8.61 -9.41
CA LEU A 73 -14.31 8.80 -8.16
C LEU A 73 -13.51 7.55 -7.76
N TYR A 74 -14.05 6.35 -7.94
CA TYR A 74 -13.33 5.10 -7.68
C TYR A 74 -12.10 4.97 -8.57
N ARG A 75 -12.23 5.25 -9.88
CA ARG A 75 -11.09 5.26 -10.80
C ARG A 75 -10.08 6.32 -10.43
N GLN A 76 -10.50 7.55 -10.16
CA GLN A 76 -9.58 8.62 -9.79
C GLN A 76 -8.84 8.30 -8.48
N PHE A 77 -9.54 7.77 -7.49
CA PHE A 77 -8.96 7.41 -6.19
C PHE A 77 -8.02 6.20 -6.29
N THR A 78 -8.40 5.15 -7.06
CA THR A 78 -7.53 4.00 -7.31
C THR A 78 -6.31 4.38 -8.14
N HIS A 79 -6.45 5.23 -9.16
CA HIS A 79 -5.31 5.78 -9.88
C HIS A 79 -4.40 6.60 -8.97
N TYR A 80 -4.93 7.46 -8.10
CA TYR A 80 -4.09 8.26 -7.21
C TYR A 80 -3.35 7.42 -6.16
N LYS A 81 -4.00 6.38 -5.63
CA LYS A 81 -3.39 5.40 -4.72
C LYS A 81 -2.35 4.52 -5.40
N LEU A 82 -2.48 4.27 -6.71
CA LEU A 82 -1.56 3.44 -7.48
C LEU A 82 -0.40 4.23 -8.12
N ARG A 83 -0.41 5.56 -8.08
CA ARG A 83 0.69 6.40 -8.62
C ARG A 83 1.89 6.45 -7.69
N HIS A 84 1.64 6.39 -6.39
CA HIS A 84 2.67 6.54 -5.38
C HIS A 84 2.39 5.57 -4.24
N PHE A 85 3.33 4.68 -3.96
CA PHE A 85 3.21 3.75 -2.85
C PHE A 85 4.10 4.22 -1.70
N ARG A 86 3.51 4.36 -0.52
CA ARG A 86 4.24 4.53 0.73
C ARG A 86 3.81 3.48 1.73
N GLY A 87 4.76 2.71 2.26
CA GLY A 87 4.45 1.60 3.14
C GLY A 87 5.66 1.10 3.91
N TRP A 88 5.41 0.09 4.75
CA TRP A 88 6.44 -0.58 5.53
C TRP A 88 6.50 -2.05 5.14
N CYS A 89 7.70 -2.62 5.10
CA CYS A 89 7.93 -4.05 4.95
C CYS A 89 8.97 -4.51 5.98
N GLY A 90 8.71 -5.63 6.65
CA GLY A 90 9.67 -6.26 7.54
C GLY A 90 10.39 -7.38 6.78
N VAL A 91 11.72 -7.31 6.72
CA VAL A 91 12.53 -8.30 6.01
C VAL A 91 13.39 -9.07 7.03
N PRO A 92 13.33 -10.41 7.03
CA PRO A 92 14.20 -11.21 7.90
C PRO A 92 15.66 -11.06 7.49
N TYR A 93 16.51 -10.69 8.43
CA TYR A 93 17.96 -10.63 8.30
C TYR A 93 18.60 -11.76 9.11
N VAL A 94 19.27 -12.69 8.44
CA VAL A 94 20.02 -13.76 9.10
C VAL A 94 21.49 -13.63 8.73
N SER A 95 22.29 -13.16 9.68
CA SER A 95 23.74 -13.07 9.49
C SER A 95 24.37 -14.46 9.32
N ASP A 96 25.45 -14.57 8.54
CA ASP A 96 26.15 -15.84 8.33
C ASP A 96 26.70 -16.44 9.62
N SER A 97 26.92 -15.63 10.66
CA SER A 97 27.34 -16.07 12.00
C SER A 97 26.26 -16.86 12.75
N GLU A 98 24.99 -16.73 12.38
CA GLU A 98 23.85 -17.32 13.13
C GLU A 98 23.20 -18.52 12.43
N LYS A 99 23.81 -19.05 11.35
CA LYS A 99 23.32 -20.22 10.59
C LYS A 99 23.28 -21.56 11.37
N SER A 100 23.29 -21.53 12.71
CA SER A 100 23.14 -22.71 13.58
C SER A 100 21.68 -23.04 13.95
N GLY A 101 20.68 -22.26 13.54
CA GLY A 101 19.27 -22.57 13.82
C GLY A 101 18.38 -22.34 12.61
N ARG A 102 17.83 -23.41 12.02
CA ARG A 102 16.83 -23.31 10.94
C ARG A 102 15.51 -22.78 11.51
N VAL A 103 15.30 -21.47 11.44
CA VAL A 103 13.97 -20.88 11.66
C VAL A 103 13.34 -20.63 10.29
N HIS A 104 12.17 -21.21 10.04
CA HIS A 104 11.45 -21.06 8.77
C HIS A 104 10.84 -19.66 8.70
N GLY A 105 11.24 -18.85 7.71
CA GLY A 105 10.81 -17.45 7.56
C GLY A 105 9.29 -17.25 7.38
N ALA A 106 8.56 -18.29 6.96
CA ALA A 106 7.12 -18.24 6.73
C ALA A 106 6.27 -18.06 8.00
N ASP A 107 6.74 -18.54 9.17
CA ASP A 107 5.98 -18.41 10.44
C ASP A 107 6.14 -17.02 11.09
N LEU A 108 7.16 -16.24 10.68
CA LEU A 108 7.51 -14.97 11.31
C LEU A 108 6.82 -13.74 10.68
N LEU A 109 6.59 -13.76 9.36
CA LEU A 109 5.86 -12.70 8.66
C LEU A 109 4.40 -12.58 9.16
N ARG A 110 3.84 -13.67 9.67
CA ARG A 110 2.46 -13.75 10.19
C ARG A 110 2.27 -13.08 11.56
N ALA A 111 3.36 -12.81 12.29
CA ALA A 111 3.32 -12.21 13.62
C ALA A 111 3.24 -10.67 13.60
N HIS A 112 3.56 -10.01 12.48
CA HIS A 112 3.71 -8.56 12.41
C HIS A 112 2.51 -7.81 11.77
N ASP A 113 1.49 -8.52 11.29
CA ASP A 113 0.23 -7.90 10.80
C ASP A 113 -0.74 -7.55 11.95
N GLY A 114 -0.33 -7.76 13.21
CA GLY A 114 -1.09 -7.43 14.40
C GLY A 114 -0.74 -6.04 14.95
N SER A 115 -1.62 -5.06 14.70
CA SER A 115 -1.67 -3.74 15.36
C SER A 115 -1.98 -3.82 16.87
N LEU A 116 -1.24 -4.61 17.65
CA LEU A 116 -1.26 -4.53 19.10
C LEU A 116 0.18 -4.55 19.62
N ARG A 117 0.59 -3.45 20.25
CA ARG A 117 1.73 -3.43 21.18
C ARG A 117 1.49 -4.49 22.27
N PRO A 118 2.32 -5.54 22.39
CA PRO A 118 2.37 -6.32 23.59
C PRO A 118 3.44 -5.67 24.46
N GLU A 119 3.03 -4.92 25.48
CA GLU A 119 3.86 -4.68 26.66
C GLU A 119 4.08 -6.03 27.36
N SER A 120 5.04 -6.81 26.88
CA SER A 120 5.57 -7.95 27.63
C SER A 120 7.02 -8.16 27.25
N SER A 121 7.90 -7.82 28.20
CA SER A 121 9.33 -8.10 28.18
C SER A 121 9.57 -9.61 28.21
N ASN A 122 9.52 -10.25 27.05
CA ASN A 122 9.94 -11.63 26.85
C ASN A 122 11.26 -11.62 26.04
N PRO A 123 12.39 -12.10 26.58
CA PRO A 123 13.70 -12.02 25.91
C PRO A 123 13.78 -12.84 24.60
N ILE A 124 12.85 -13.80 24.41
CA ILE A 124 12.73 -14.58 23.17
C ILE A 124 12.08 -13.77 22.04
N MET A 125 11.26 -12.76 22.37
CA MET A 125 10.62 -11.89 21.38
C MET A 125 11.56 -10.76 20.93
N ASP A 126 12.52 -10.35 21.78
CA ASP A 126 13.56 -9.37 21.41
C ASP A 126 14.54 -9.94 20.39
N SER A 127 15.03 -11.18 20.59
CA SER A 127 15.92 -11.81 19.60
C SER A 127 15.27 -12.09 18.25
N VAL A 128 13.94 -12.25 18.22
CA VAL A 128 13.18 -12.35 16.97
C VAL A 128 12.99 -10.98 16.32
N ARG A 129 12.86 -9.89 17.10
CA ARG A 129 12.78 -8.52 16.56
C ARG A 129 14.13 -8.03 16.02
N ASP A 130 15.24 -8.43 16.63
CA ASP A 130 16.59 -8.07 16.17
C ASP A 130 16.94 -8.69 14.80
N ASN A 131 16.25 -9.76 14.41
CA ASN A 131 16.45 -10.45 13.13
C ASN A 131 15.54 -9.94 12.02
N PHE A 132 14.79 -8.85 12.23
CA PHE A 132 14.03 -8.19 11.18
C PHE A 132 14.33 -6.71 11.18
N PHE A 133 14.56 -6.15 10.00
CA PHE A 133 14.58 -4.70 9.83
C PHE A 133 13.32 -4.28 9.10
N GLN A 134 12.67 -3.25 9.62
CA GLN A 134 11.43 -2.71 9.07
C GLN A 134 11.77 -1.48 8.23
N GLU A 135 11.80 -1.67 6.92
CA GLU A 135 12.08 -0.60 5.97
C GLU A 135 10.81 0.17 5.62
N GLN A 136 10.99 1.47 5.42
CA GLN A 136 9.95 2.33 4.86
C GLN A 136 10.21 2.51 3.36
N PHE A 137 9.24 2.18 2.53
CA PHE A 137 9.30 2.33 1.08
C PHE A 137 8.47 3.53 0.65
N ASP A 138 9.00 4.31 -0.28
CA ASP A 138 8.33 5.40 -0.99
C ASP A 138 8.66 5.25 -2.48
N LEU A 139 7.69 4.76 -3.26
CA LEU A 139 7.88 4.29 -4.65
C LEU A 139 7.04 5.12 -5.62
N ASP A 140 7.68 5.63 -6.67
CA ASP A 140 6.99 6.24 -7.81
C ASP A 140 6.53 5.16 -8.79
N LEU A 141 5.24 4.84 -8.73
CA LEU A 141 4.58 3.87 -9.60
C LEU A 141 3.96 4.53 -10.84
N GLU A 142 3.99 5.86 -10.96
CA GLU A 142 3.45 6.55 -12.13
C GLU A 142 4.48 6.64 -13.24
N PHE A 143 5.71 7.05 -12.91
CA PHE A 143 6.77 7.24 -13.90
C PHE A 143 7.93 6.24 -13.76
N GLU A 144 7.98 5.46 -12.68
CA GLU A 144 9.03 4.49 -12.39
C GLU A 144 10.45 5.10 -12.36
N GLN A 145 10.56 6.38 -11.98
CA GLN A 145 11.84 7.11 -12.04
C GLN A 145 12.59 7.11 -10.72
N TYR A 146 11.88 6.86 -9.61
CA TYR A 146 12.38 7.07 -8.27
C TYR A 146 11.83 6.05 -7.29
N GLU A 147 12.70 5.59 -6.40
CA GLU A 147 12.29 5.02 -5.12
C GLU A 147 13.21 5.47 -4.00
N GLU A 148 12.63 5.54 -2.81
CA GLU A 148 13.30 5.84 -1.56
C GLU A 148 13.00 4.74 -0.53
N ILE A 149 14.06 4.25 0.11
CA ILE A 149 14.00 3.20 1.12
C ILE A 149 14.71 3.71 2.37
N GLU A 150 13.95 3.94 3.44
CA GLU A 150 14.52 4.30 4.74
C GLU A 150 14.74 3.03 5.58
N VAL A 151 15.99 2.82 5.96
CA VAL A 151 16.44 1.70 6.77
C VAL A 151 16.70 2.23 8.18
N PRO A 152 15.96 1.75 9.20
CA PRO A 152 16.16 2.18 10.57
C PRO A 152 17.52 1.73 11.12
N ASP A 153 17.89 2.26 12.29
CA ASP A 153 19.07 1.75 13.01
C ASP A 153 18.80 0.32 13.49
N PHE A 154 19.73 -0.60 13.24
CA PHE A 154 19.63 -2.00 13.67
C PHE A 154 21.02 -2.65 13.84
N THR A 155 21.06 -3.80 14.49
CA THR A 155 22.31 -4.48 14.92
C THR A 155 23.32 -4.76 13.79
N HIS A 156 22.87 -4.84 12.53
CA HIS A 156 23.71 -5.26 11.40
C HIS A 156 23.94 -4.18 10.34
N GLY A 157 23.47 -2.95 10.55
CA GLY A 157 23.61 -1.88 9.57
C GLY A 157 23.41 -0.51 10.17
N ARG A 158 24.09 0.48 9.59
CA ARG A 158 23.91 1.89 9.94
C ARG A 158 22.56 2.38 9.45
N ARG A 159 21.98 3.32 10.19
CA ARG A 159 20.77 4.01 9.77
C ARG A 159 21.04 4.80 8.50
N GLY A 160 20.22 4.57 7.48
CA GLY A 160 20.44 5.15 6.16
C GLY A 160 19.16 5.33 5.38
N ARG A 161 19.22 6.20 4.38
CA ARG A 161 18.17 6.32 3.37
C ARG A 161 18.76 6.13 1.99
N PHE A 162 18.22 5.16 1.27
CA PHE A 162 18.59 4.85 -0.09
C PHE A 162 17.67 5.58 -1.04
N ILE A 163 18.24 6.14 -2.10
CA ILE A 163 17.54 6.81 -3.18
C ILE A 163 17.99 6.19 -4.49
N HIS A 164 17.09 5.53 -5.19
CA HIS A 164 17.41 4.94 -6.49
C HIS A 164 16.77 5.79 -7.58
N ASP A 165 17.62 6.51 -8.30
CA ASP A 165 17.23 7.34 -9.44
C ASP A 165 17.44 6.52 -10.72
N PHE A 166 16.35 5.93 -11.22
CA PHE A 166 16.35 5.09 -12.42
C PHE A 166 16.55 5.92 -13.69
N ALA A 167 16.24 7.22 -13.67
CA ALA A 167 16.40 8.09 -14.83
C ALA A 167 17.88 8.36 -15.13
N VAL A 168 18.71 8.55 -14.10
CA VAL A 168 20.17 8.76 -14.26
C VAL A 168 21.03 7.53 -13.92
N ASN A 169 20.42 6.41 -13.55
CA ASN A 169 21.10 5.16 -13.16
C ASN A 169 22.07 5.32 -11.99
N LYS A 170 21.62 5.97 -10.91
CA LYS A 170 22.43 6.18 -9.71
C LYS A 170 21.66 5.81 -8.46
N THR A 171 22.42 5.36 -7.47
CA THR A 171 21.96 5.16 -6.09
C THR A 171 22.64 6.20 -5.21
N GLY A 172 21.83 6.97 -4.48
CA GLY A 172 22.25 7.83 -3.39
C GLY A 172 22.02 7.13 -2.06
N ILE A 173 22.91 7.34 -1.10
CA ILE A 173 22.79 6.84 0.28
C ILE A 173 23.02 8.02 1.21
N VAL A 174 22.00 8.38 1.99
CA VAL A 174 22.10 9.37 3.05
C VAL A 174 22.52 8.65 4.32
N ASP A 175 23.78 8.85 4.75
CA ASP A 175 24.28 8.40 6.06
C ASP A 175 23.78 9.38 7.12
N MET A 176 22.68 9.02 7.78
CA MET A 176 22.02 9.88 8.77
C MET A 176 22.90 10.07 10.01
N ASP A 177 23.67 9.05 10.38
CA ASP A 177 24.55 9.09 11.56
C ASP A 177 25.81 9.92 11.29
N GLY A 178 26.37 9.78 10.08
CA GLY A 178 27.57 10.49 9.66
C GLY A 178 27.32 11.85 9.02
N GLN A 179 26.06 12.26 8.84
CA GLN A 179 25.65 13.52 8.21
C GLN A 179 26.37 13.76 6.87
N ARG A 180 26.32 12.76 5.98
CA ARG A 180 26.97 12.79 4.65
C ARG A 180 26.18 11.96 3.67
N CYS A 181 26.46 12.17 2.39
CA CYS A 181 25.88 11.38 1.32
C CYS A 181 26.94 10.58 0.57
N PHE A 182 26.51 9.45 0.04
CA PHE A 182 27.28 8.63 -0.87
C PHE A 182 26.51 8.45 -2.18
N VAL A 183 27.23 8.39 -3.30
CA VAL A 183 26.64 8.15 -4.61
C VAL A 183 27.41 7.05 -5.33
N MET A 184 26.68 6.08 -5.88
CA MET A 184 27.21 4.99 -6.68
C MET A 184 26.35 4.74 -7.93
N PRO A 185 26.87 4.04 -8.95
CA PRO A 185 26.05 3.54 -10.03
C PRO A 185 24.96 2.60 -9.52
N LEU A 186 23.74 2.72 -10.07
CA LEU A 186 22.63 1.83 -9.74
C LEU A 186 22.91 0.42 -10.25
N ASN A 187 22.83 -0.57 -9.36
CA ASN A 187 22.96 -1.98 -9.75
C ASN A 187 21.58 -2.58 -10.09
N ARG A 188 21.18 -2.47 -11.36
CA ARG A 188 19.89 -2.96 -11.87
C ARG A 188 19.68 -4.48 -11.80
N THR A 189 20.70 -5.26 -11.45
CA THR A 189 20.53 -6.71 -11.22
C THR A 189 20.09 -7.01 -9.79
N LEU A 190 20.39 -6.11 -8.84
CA LEU A 190 20.06 -6.26 -7.43
C LEU A 190 18.84 -5.41 -7.04
N VAL A 191 18.69 -4.24 -7.66
CA VAL A 191 17.58 -3.31 -7.42
C VAL A 191 16.49 -3.51 -8.47
N LEU A 192 15.28 -3.83 -8.01
CA LEU A 192 14.09 -3.92 -8.84
C LEU A 192 13.50 -2.54 -9.16
N PRO A 193 12.87 -2.33 -10.33
CA PRO A 193 12.10 -1.12 -10.59
C PRO A 193 10.86 -0.99 -9.68
N PRO A 194 10.30 0.22 -9.50
CA PRO A 194 9.25 0.49 -8.51
C PRO A 194 8.02 -0.43 -8.60
N HIS A 195 7.49 -0.72 -9.80
CA HIS A 195 6.35 -1.65 -9.92
C HIS A 195 6.71 -3.08 -9.54
N SER A 196 7.90 -3.54 -9.90
CA SER A 196 8.35 -4.90 -9.59
C SER A 196 8.60 -5.05 -8.10
N LEU A 197 9.21 -4.05 -7.47
CA LEU A 197 9.41 -4.00 -6.02
C LEU A 197 8.06 -3.93 -5.28
N PHE A 198 7.11 -3.12 -5.76
CA PHE A 198 5.76 -3.06 -5.20
C PHE A 198 5.03 -4.41 -5.26
N ASP A 199 5.04 -5.09 -6.41
CA ASP A 199 4.42 -6.40 -6.56
C ASP A 199 5.07 -7.43 -5.62
N LEU A 200 6.40 -7.41 -5.49
CA LEU A 200 7.12 -8.24 -4.52
C LEU A 200 6.66 -7.98 -3.08
N ILE A 201 6.62 -6.72 -2.64
CA ILE A 201 6.19 -6.32 -1.30
C ILE A 201 4.74 -6.77 -1.03
N VAL A 202 3.84 -6.62 -1.99
CA VAL A 202 2.44 -7.05 -1.86
C VAL A 202 2.35 -8.57 -1.70
N ARG A 203 3.11 -9.34 -2.48
CA ARG A 203 3.13 -10.81 -2.39
C ARG A 203 3.75 -11.32 -1.10
N MET A 204 4.81 -10.67 -0.63
CA MET A 204 5.43 -10.93 0.67
C MET A 204 4.42 -10.71 1.80
N ARG A 205 3.71 -9.58 1.81
CA ARG A 205 2.69 -9.28 2.82
C ARG A 205 1.52 -10.27 2.78
N ALA A 206 1.13 -10.71 1.59
CA ALA A 206 0.07 -11.71 1.44
C ALA A 206 0.50 -13.13 1.85
N GLY A 207 1.79 -13.35 2.15
CA GLY A 207 2.34 -14.65 2.59
C GLY A 207 2.50 -15.68 1.46
N TYR A 208 2.41 -15.25 0.19
CA TYR A 208 2.58 -16.13 -0.97
C TYR A 208 4.02 -16.17 -1.51
N TYR A 209 4.94 -15.41 -0.91
CA TYR A 209 6.33 -15.34 -1.32
C TYR A 209 7.26 -15.65 -0.15
N GLU A 210 8.10 -16.67 -0.31
CA GLU A 210 9.23 -16.92 0.59
C GLU A 210 10.36 -15.96 0.21
N VAL A 211 10.73 -15.09 1.15
CA VAL A 211 11.81 -14.11 0.95
C VAL A 211 13.12 -14.86 0.83
N ASP A 212 13.86 -14.62 -0.26
CA ASP A 212 15.25 -15.06 -0.32
C ASP A 212 16.07 -14.19 0.63
N THR A 213 16.54 -14.79 1.72
CA THR A 213 17.37 -14.12 2.73
C THR A 213 18.85 -14.16 2.36
N GLU A 214 19.21 -14.51 1.12
CA GLU A 214 20.59 -14.42 0.67
C GLU A 214 21.09 -12.98 0.78
N ILE A 215 22.26 -12.83 1.42
CA ILE A 215 22.92 -11.53 1.60
C ILE A 215 24.01 -11.40 0.55
N VAL A 216 23.81 -10.48 -0.40
CA VAL A 216 24.81 -10.11 -1.40
C VAL A 216 25.67 -8.99 -0.84
N ARG A 217 26.97 -9.27 -0.65
CA ARG A 217 27.92 -8.30 -0.10
C ARG A 217 28.70 -7.58 -1.19
N GLU A 218 28.60 -6.26 -1.22
CA GLU A 218 29.37 -5.39 -2.09
C GLU A 218 30.34 -4.53 -1.27
N ARG A 219 31.64 -4.65 -1.56
CA ARG A 219 32.66 -3.83 -0.91
C ARG A 219 32.90 -2.55 -1.68
N MET A 220 32.85 -1.44 -0.97
CA MET A 220 32.91 -0.10 -1.54
C MET A 220 34.06 0.71 -0.93
N ARG A 221 34.56 1.66 -1.72
CA ARG A 221 35.56 2.64 -1.31
C ARG A 221 35.04 4.06 -1.53
N VAL A 222 35.22 4.92 -0.54
CA VAL A 222 35.03 6.37 -0.68
C VAL A 222 36.11 6.96 -1.58
N VAL A 223 35.67 7.71 -2.58
CA VAL A 223 36.51 8.56 -3.44
C VAL A 223 36.49 9.99 -2.95
N THR A 224 37.66 10.56 -2.75
CA THR A 224 37.87 11.97 -2.35
C THR A 224 38.47 12.77 -3.50
N PRO A 225 38.20 14.08 -3.63
CA PRO A 225 37.42 14.96 -2.75
C PRO A 225 35.89 14.75 -2.87
N PRO A 226 35.06 15.38 -2.01
CA PRO A 226 33.61 15.36 -2.17
C PRO A 226 33.19 15.96 -3.52
N ILE A 227 32.03 15.53 -4.01
CA ILE A 227 31.39 16.03 -5.22
C ILE A 227 30.94 17.46 -4.97
N LEU A 228 31.43 18.39 -5.80
CA LEU A 228 31.07 19.81 -5.74
C LEU A 228 29.97 20.17 -6.75
N ASP A 229 29.91 19.46 -7.87
CA ASP A 229 28.91 19.69 -8.92
C ASP A 229 27.86 18.57 -8.91
N PHE A 230 26.62 18.95 -8.63
CA PHE A 230 25.49 18.04 -8.44
C PHE A 230 24.72 17.79 -9.75
N ARG A 231 25.09 18.45 -10.85
CA ARG A 231 24.37 18.35 -12.15
C ARG A 231 24.18 16.92 -12.62
N ASP A 232 25.19 16.08 -12.43
CA ASP A 232 25.15 14.70 -12.90
C ASP A 232 24.52 13.74 -11.90
N LEU A 233 24.16 14.17 -10.69
CA LEU A 233 23.66 13.27 -9.64
C LEU A 233 22.22 12.81 -9.86
N GLY A 234 21.45 13.49 -10.69
CA GLY A 234 20.00 13.30 -10.77
C GLY A 234 19.26 14.18 -9.78
N TYR A 235 18.02 14.55 -10.13
CA TYR A 235 17.23 15.52 -9.37
C TYR A 235 16.96 15.03 -7.94
N TYR A 236 16.58 13.76 -7.79
CA TYR A 236 16.17 13.20 -6.51
C TYR A 236 17.33 13.09 -5.53
N ILE A 237 18.46 12.52 -5.96
CA ILE A 237 19.67 12.41 -5.14
C ILE A 237 20.19 13.80 -4.77
N ALA A 238 20.24 14.73 -5.74
CA ALA A 238 20.73 16.08 -5.47
C ALA A 238 19.86 16.81 -4.45
N ARG A 239 18.53 16.65 -4.51
CA ARG A 239 17.59 17.26 -3.55
C ARG A 239 17.91 16.79 -2.12
N GLU A 240 17.99 15.48 -1.91
CA GLU A 240 18.21 14.89 -0.58
C GLU A 240 19.62 15.17 -0.03
N CYS A 241 20.62 15.29 -0.90
CA CYS A 241 22.03 15.42 -0.51
C CYS A 241 22.58 16.85 -0.56
N SER A 242 21.80 17.83 -1.04
CA SER A 242 22.27 19.21 -1.27
C SER A 242 22.87 19.91 -0.05
N SER A 243 22.45 19.53 1.17
CA SER A 243 22.93 20.09 2.43
C SER A 243 24.08 19.31 3.06
N LEU A 244 24.50 18.19 2.46
CA LEU A 244 25.44 17.24 3.03
C LEU A 244 26.69 17.08 2.14
N PRO A 245 27.89 16.94 2.72
CA PRO A 245 29.07 16.52 1.97
C PRO A 245 28.78 15.19 1.26
N THR A 246 28.88 15.20 -0.07
CA THR A 246 28.52 14.05 -0.92
C THR A 246 29.76 13.44 -1.54
N TYR A 247 29.95 12.14 -1.40
CA TYR A 247 31.13 11.42 -1.89
C TYR A 247 30.74 10.34 -2.89
N ARG A 248 31.62 10.05 -3.85
CA ARG A 248 31.42 8.93 -4.76
C ARG A 248 31.91 7.63 -4.10
N LEU A 249 31.19 6.53 -4.34
CA LEU A 249 31.64 5.20 -3.99
C LEU A 249 32.06 4.43 -5.24
N GLU A 250 33.15 3.68 -5.10
CA GLU A 250 33.65 2.75 -6.12
C GLU A 250 33.71 1.33 -5.58
N ARG A 251 33.31 0.36 -6.42
CA ARG A 251 33.35 -1.06 -6.05
C ARG A 251 34.79 -1.55 -5.99
N MET A 252 35.16 -2.21 -4.90
CA MET A 252 36.45 -2.86 -4.76
C MET A 252 36.43 -4.25 -5.40
N THR A 253 37.15 -4.44 -6.50
CA THR A 253 37.28 -5.75 -7.18
C THR A 253 38.41 -6.62 -6.61
N ASN A 254 39.37 -6.02 -5.91
CA ASN A 254 40.53 -6.73 -5.38
C ASN A 254 40.35 -7.05 -3.89
N ALA A 255 40.48 -8.31 -3.52
CA ALA A 255 40.32 -8.82 -2.16
C ALA A 255 41.47 -8.48 -1.18
N ILE A 256 42.34 -7.52 -1.51
CA ILE A 256 43.61 -7.32 -0.80
C ILE A 256 43.57 -6.02 -0.01
N TYR A 257 43.31 -6.12 1.30
CA TYR A 257 43.90 -5.17 2.24
C TYR A 257 44.19 -5.79 3.60
N LYS A 258 45.16 -5.18 4.29
CA LYS A 258 45.70 -5.58 5.59
C LYS A 258 44.57 -5.74 6.62
N ARG A 259 44.63 -6.84 7.35
CA ARG A 259 43.84 -7.13 8.55
C ARG A 259 44.16 -6.10 9.64
N SER A 260 43.65 -4.87 9.57
CA SER A 260 43.56 -4.02 10.76
C SER A 260 42.27 -4.38 11.48
N LEU A 261 42.40 -4.88 12.69
CA LEU A 261 41.34 -5.45 13.53
C LEU A 261 40.37 -4.41 14.11
N ASP A 262 40.28 -3.22 13.54
CA ASP A 262 39.43 -2.16 14.08
C ASP A 262 38.14 -2.02 13.27
N ALA A 263 37.04 -2.47 13.87
CA ALA A 263 35.66 -2.23 13.42
C ALA A 263 35.31 -0.74 13.23
N LYS A 264 36.21 0.19 13.59
CA LYS A 264 36.04 1.64 13.48
C LYS A 264 36.23 2.20 12.07
N HIS A 265 36.82 1.45 11.14
CA HIS A 265 37.15 1.95 9.79
C HIS A 265 36.18 1.50 8.70
N HIS A 266 35.23 0.65 9.05
CA HIS A 266 34.25 0.13 8.10
C HIS A 266 32.85 0.59 8.50
N ALA A 267 32.01 0.86 7.50
CA ALA A 267 30.60 1.15 7.69
C ALA A 267 29.77 0.23 6.81
N THR A 268 28.78 -0.41 7.42
CA THR A 268 27.88 -1.32 6.74
C THR A 268 26.52 -0.66 6.57
N PHE A 269 26.03 -0.63 5.34
CA PHE A 269 24.66 -0.23 5.01
C PHE A 269 23.94 -1.44 4.41
N VAL A 270 22.65 -1.59 4.71
CA VAL A 270 21.86 -2.74 4.27
C VAL A 270 20.56 -2.24 3.69
N GLU A 271 20.10 -2.83 2.59
CA GLU A 271 18.78 -2.57 2.02
C GLU A 271 18.17 -3.84 1.42
N PHE A 272 16.84 -3.88 1.33
CA PHE A 272 16.09 -4.84 0.52
C PHE A 272 15.29 -4.12 -0.56
N ALA A 273 15.91 -3.97 -1.72
CA ALA A 273 15.32 -3.31 -2.90
C ALA A 273 15.03 -4.28 -4.05
N GLY A 274 15.08 -5.59 -3.81
CA GLY A 274 14.95 -6.59 -4.86
C GLY A 274 14.76 -7.99 -4.30
N HIS A 275 15.39 -8.99 -4.92
CA HIS A 275 15.22 -10.38 -4.49
C HIS A 275 16.06 -10.74 -3.27
N ASN A 276 17.22 -10.08 -3.11
CA ASN A 276 18.21 -10.37 -2.09
C ASN A 276 18.41 -9.17 -1.18
N ILE A 277 18.93 -9.43 0.01
CA ILE A 277 19.40 -8.38 0.92
C ILE A 277 20.76 -7.92 0.40
N VAL A 278 20.91 -6.62 0.14
CA VAL A 278 22.19 -6.05 -0.29
C VAL A 278 22.88 -5.45 0.92
N GLN A 279 24.11 -5.86 1.17
CA GLN A 279 24.97 -5.30 2.21
C GLN A 279 26.16 -4.58 1.57
N LEU A 280 26.25 -3.27 1.78
CA LEU A 280 27.34 -2.42 1.31
C LEU A 280 28.34 -2.19 2.44
N ASP A 281 29.56 -2.71 2.29
CA ASP A 281 30.64 -2.52 3.24
C ASP A 281 31.62 -1.46 2.72
N ILE A 282 31.57 -0.26 3.29
CA ILE A 282 32.45 0.87 2.95
C ILE A 282 33.72 0.78 3.80
N ALA A 283 34.87 0.54 3.17
CA ALA A 283 36.11 0.18 3.88
C ALA A 283 36.97 1.35 4.40
N ASN A 284 36.76 2.57 3.89
CA ASN A 284 37.51 3.77 4.29
C ASN A 284 36.56 4.91 4.63
N ILE A 285 35.57 4.61 5.47
CA ILE A 285 34.48 5.53 5.77
C ILE A 285 34.98 6.85 6.41
N GLU A 286 36.09 6.79 7.14
CA GLU A 286 36.74 7.96 7.76
C GLU A 286 37.25 8.99 6.74
N ALA A 287 37.48 8.60 5.49
CA ALA A 287 37.89 9.54 4.44
C ALA A 287 36.76 10.49 4.03
N ALA A 288 35.50 10.13 4.30
CA ALA A 288 34.33 10.97 4.05
C ALA A 288 33.99 11.80 5.29
N VAL A 289 34.46 13.03 5.40
CA VAL A 289 34.10 13.89 6.54
C VAL A 289 32.64 14.33 6.41
N GLY A 290 31.88 14.14 7.50
CA GLY A 290 30.48 14.54 7.62
C GLY A 290 30.28 16.05 7.72
N GLY A 291 29.05 16.49 7.48
CA GLY A 291 28.61 17.84 7.76
C GLY A 291 28.56 18.11 9.27
N THR A 292 28.81 19.34 9.68
CA THR A 292 28.52 19.76 11.05
C THR A 292 27.02 19.87 11.21
N SER A 293 26.42 19.03 12.07
CA SER A 293 25.01 19.19 12.47
C SER A 293 24.81 20.63 12.94
N ARG A 294 24.00 21.41 12.22
CA ARG A 294 23.52 22.68 12.76
C ARG A 294 22.55 22.32 13.88
N ALA A 295 22.99 22.55 15.11
CA ALA A 295 22.13 22.58 16.28
C ALA A 295 21.08 23.69 16.14
#